data_AF-E2FUC8-F1
#
_entry.id   AF-E2FUC8-F1
#
_cell.length_a   1.000
_cell.length_b   1.000
_cell.length_c   1.000
_cell.angle_alpha   90.00
_cell.angle_beta   90.00
_cell.angle_gamma   90.00
#
_symmetry.space_group_name_H-M   'P 1'
#
loop_
_entity.id
_entity.type
_entity.pdbx_description
1 polymer ?
#
loop_
_entity_poly.entity_id
_entity_poly.type
_entity_poly.pdbx_seq_one_letter_code
_entity_poly.pdbx_strand_id
1 'polypeptide(L)'
;TFFPDIKFNKNNTAQLVKWFSNFREFYYIQMEKHARQALSEGVKNPDDLVVTMDSELIRVLNLHYNRNNHLEIPSSFRFVTEQTLKEFFKSIQDGKDSESSWKKAIYKVIARLDETVPDYFKSPTFLEQLE
;
A
#
# COMPACT_ATOMS: atom_id res chain seq x y z
N THR A 1 -15.85 5.86 -13.45
CA THR A 1 -16.08 5.54 -12.02
C THR A 1 -15.98 4.04 -11.84
N PHE A 2 -15.27 3.54 -10.81
CA PHE A 2 -15.01 2.10 -10.58
C PHE A 2 -16.09 1.38 -9.77
N PHE A 3 -17.12 2.10 -9.33
CA PHE A 3 -18.28 1.55 -8.63
C PHE A 3 -19.56 1.96 -9.36
N PRO A 4 -19.75 1.55 -10.64
CA PRO A 4 -20.89 1.98 -11.45
C PRO A 4 -22.22 1.48 -10.89
N ASP A 5 -22.22 0.34 -10.19
CA ASP A 5 -23.42 -0.30 -9.66
C ASP A 5 -23.87 0.27 -8.30
N ILE A 6 -23.04 1.13 -7.67
CA ILE A 6 -23.35 1.72 -6.38
C ILE A 6 -24.05 3.06 -6.56
N LYS A 7 -25.29 3.16 -6.08
CA LYS A 7 -25.97 4.44 -5.88
C LYS A 7 -25.44 5.10 -4.61
N PHE A 8 -24.49 6.03 -4.77
CA PHE A 8 -23.87 6.71 -3.64
C PHE A 8 -24.87 7.53 -2.82
N ASN A 9 -24.78 7.39 -1.50
CA ASN A 9 -25.46 8.17 -0.48
C ASN A 9 -24.49 8.46 0.66
N LYS A 10 -24.86 9.35 1.59
CA LYS A 10 -23.97 9.77 2.68
C LYS A 10 -23.37 8.59 3.46
N ASN A 11 -24.16 7.55 3.71
CA ASN A 11 -23.77 6.42 4.54
C ASN A 11 -22.81 5.48 3.80
N ASN A 12 -23.14 5.08 2.58
CA ASN A 12 -22.27 4.16 1.81
C ASN A 12 -20.99 4.85 1.32
N THR A 13 -21.02 6.16 1.01
CA THR A 13 -19.82 6.94 0.71
C THR A 13 -18.89 6.99 1.92
N ALA A 14 -19.42 7.27 3.12
CA ALA A 14 -18.62 7.27 4.34
C ALA A 14 -18.04 5.88 4.64
N GLN A 15 -18.80 4.82 4.41
CA GLN A 15 -18.32 3.44 4.58
C GLN A 15 -17.17 3.11 3.61
N LEU A 16 -17.31 3.45 2.33
CA LEU A 16 -16.26 3.23 1.33
C LEU A 16 -14.99 4.01 1.69
N VAL A 17 -15.12 5.29 2.08
CA VAL A 17 -13.99 6.11 2.53
C VAL A 17 -13.31 5.52 3.76
N LYS A 18 -14.08 4.94 4.69
CA LYS A 18 -13.55 4.26 5.87
C LYS A 18 -12.74 3.02 5.47
N TRP A 19 -13.22 2.21 4.53
CA TRP A 19 -12.46 1.05 4.03
C TRP A 19 -11.12 1.45 3.42
N PHE A 20 -11.10 2.45 2.53
CA PHE A 20 -9.83 2.94 1.97
C PHE A 20 -8.91 3.56 3.02
N SER A 21 -9.48 4.21 4.04
CA SER A 21 -8.68 4.72 5.16
C SER A 21 -8.03 3.59 5.97
N ASN A 22 -8.79 2.54 6.30
CA ASN A 22 -8.28 1.36 6.99
C ASN A 22 -7.19 0.65 6.18
N PHE A 23 -7.38 0.51 4.86
CA PHE A 23 -6.38 -0.11 3.99
C PHE A 23 -5.07 0.67 3.97
N ARG A 24 -5.14 2.00 3.83
CA ARG A 24 -3.95 2.88 3.88
C ARG A 24 -3.28 2.85 5.24
N GLU A 25 -4.06 2.86 6.32
CA GLU A 25 -3.53 2.80 7.69
C GLU A 25 -2.71 1.52 7.89
N PHE A 26 -3.26 0.35 7.57
CA PHE A 26 -2.53 -0.92 7.65
C PHE A 26 -1.26 -0.89 6.80
N TYR A 27 -1.35 -0.42 5.54
CA TYR A 27 -0.21 -0.34 4.63
C TYR A 27 0.94 0.46 5.24
N TYR A 28 0.66 1.68 5.68
CA TYR A 28 1.67 2.59 6.23
C TYR A 28 2.20 2.13 7.59
N ILE A 29 1.41 1.43 8.40
CA ILE A 29 1.90 0.76 9.60
C ILE A 29 2.95 -0.29 9.23
N GLN A 30 2.72 -1.10 8.19
CA GLN A 30 3.72 -2.08 7.76
C GLN A 30 4.99 -1.41 7.22
N MET A 31 4.87 -0.33 6.44
CA MET A 31 6.04 0.41 5.94
C MET A 31 6.88 0.96 7.10
N GLU A 32 6.23 1.60 8.07
CA GLU A 32 6.92 2.15 9.22
C GLU A 32 7.59 1.07 10.07
N LYS A 33 6.87 -0.03 10.35
CA LYS A 33 7.41 -1.17 11.11
C LYS A 33 8.68 -1.72 10.46
N HIS A 34 8.64 -2.00 9.16
CA HIS A 34 9.78 -2.61 8.45
C HIS A 34 10.93 -1.60 8.28
N ALA A 35 10.65 -0.32 8.07
CA ALA A 35 11.67 0.71 8.01
C ALA A 35 12.42 0.86 9.34
N ARG A 36 11.69 0.90 10.46
CA ARG A 36 12.30 0.93 11.81
C ARG A 36 13.09 -0.34 12.10
N GLN A 37 12.58 -1.50 11.70
CA GLN A 37 13.27 -2.77 11.85
C GLN A 37 14.61 -2.76 11.09
N ALA A 38 14.61 -2.35 9.81
CA ALA A 38 15.83 -2.29 9.01
C ALA A 38 16.88 -1.32 9.62
N LEU A 39 16.44 -0.18 10.15
CA LEU A 39 17.33 0.74 10.88
C LEU A 39 17.93 0.08 12.14
N SER A 40 17.12 -0.67 12.89
CA SER A 40 17.58 -1.39 14.09
C SER A 40 18.55 -2.54 13.76
N GLU A 41 18.43 -3.13 12.58
CA GLU A 41 19.33 -4.16 12.04
C GLU A 41 20.62 -3.56 11.44
N GLY A 42 20.75 -2.23 11.44
CA GLY A 42 21.97 -1.52 11.04
C GLY A 42 22.05 -1.19 9.55
N VAL A 43 20.96 -1.32 8.79
CA VAL A 43 20.90 -0.85 7.41
C VAL A 43 21.16 0.66 7.38
N LYS A 44 22.03 1.11 6.48
CA LYS A 44 22.43 2.52 6.37
C LYS A 44 21.98 3.15 5.06
N ASN A 45 22.00 2.40 3.96
CA ASN A 45 21.62 2.91 2.66
C ASN A 45 20.18 2.48 2.34
N PRO A 46 19.25 3.39 2.01
CA PRO A 46 17.93 3.01 1.54
C PRO A 46 17.96 2.12 0.29
N ASP A 47 19.00 2.18 -0.54
CA ASP A 47 19.12 1.32 -1.72
C ASP A 47 19.32 -0.17 -1.37
N ASP A 48 19.77 -0.47 -0.16
CA ASP A 48 19.88 -1.85 0.35
C ASP A 48 18.51 -2.46 0.70
N LEU A 49 17.45 -1.63 0.77
CA LEU A 49 16.08 -2.09 1.00
C LEU A 49 15.47 -2.60 -0.31
N VAL A 50 15.64 -3.89 -0.56
CA VAL A 50 15.06 -4.57 -1.71
C VAL A 50 13.81 -5.33 -1.31
N VAL A 51 12.70 -5.06 -1.99
CA VAL A 51 11.45 -5.80 -1.79
C VAL A 51 11.24 -6.73 -2.98
N THR A 52 11.33 -8.03 -2.73
CA THR A 52 11.07 -9.10 -3.68
C THR A 52 9.65 -9.65 -3.48
N MET A 53 9.16 -10.47 -4.42
CA MET A 53 7.84 -11.12 -4.25
C MET A 53 7.82 -12.09 -3.05
N ASP A 54 8.98 -12.62 -2.66
CA ASP A 54 9.13 -13.54 -1.53
C ASP A 54 9.41 -12.80 -0.20
N SER A 55 9.52 -11.47 -0.23
CA SER A 55 9.77 -10.68 0.98
C SER A 55 8.61 -10.79 1.95
N GLU A 56 8.92 -10.91 3.24
CA GLU A 56 7.94 -10.99 4.33
C GLU A 56 6.92 -9.85 4.27
N LEU A 57 7.36 -8.64 3.92
CA LEU A 57 6.49 -7.49 3.73
C LEU A 57 5.40 -7.77 2.68
N ILE A 58 5.76 -8.32 1.51
CA ILE A 58 4.79 -8.66 0.46
C ILE A 58 3.83 -9.75 0.95
N ARG A 59 4.33 -10.77 1.64
CA ARG A 59 3.50 -11.84 2.21
C ARG A 59 2.45 -11.30 3.18
N VAL A 60 2.85 -10.41 4.09
CA VAL A 60 1.94 -9.77 5.07
C VAL A 60 0.88 -8.92 4.38
N LEU A 61 1.26 -8.13 3.38
CA LEU A 61 0.32 -7.30 2.62
C LEU A 61 -0.66 -8.16 1.82
N ASN A 62 -0.16 -9.21 1.14
CA ASN A 62 -1.00 -10.10 0.35
C ASN A 62 -2.02 -10.84 1.21
N LEU A 63 -1.60 -11.38 2.36
CA LEU A 63 -2.53 -12.04 3.30
C LEU A 63 -3.64 -11.10 3.80
N HIS A 64 -3.33 -9.80 3.93
CA HIS A 64 -4.29 -8.81 4.40
C HIS A 64 -5.27 -8.35 3.32
N TYR A 65 -4.78 -8.04 2.11
CA TYR A 65 -5.60 -7.47 1.03
C TYR A 65 -6.23 -8.51 0.11
N ASN A 66 -5.62 -9.69 0.00
CA ASN A 66 -5.93 -10.72 -0.98
C ASN A 66 -5.94 -12.09 -0.29
N ARG A 67 -6.74 -12.21 0.78
CA ARG A 67 -6.75 -13.36 1.71
C ARG A 67 -6.87 -14.73 1.04
N ASN A 68 -7.67 -14.83 -0.01
CA ASN A 68 -7.88 -16.09 -0.73
C ASN A 68 -6.89 -16.26 -1.89
N ASN A 69 -6.00 -15.29 -2.11
CA ASN A 69 -4.98 -15.29 -3.14
C ASN A 69 -5.52 -15.49 -4.57
N HIS A 70 -6.72 -14.95 -4.84
CA HIS A 70 -7.36 -15.08 -6.15
C HIS A 70 -6.68 -14.19 -7.22
N LEU A 71 -5.95 -13.16 -6.77
CA LEU A 71 -5.24 -12.25 -7.66
C LEU A 71 -3.73 -12.46 -7.54
N GLU A 72 -3.05 -12.44 -8.68
CA GLU A 72 -1.60 -12.30 -8.70
C GLU A 72 -1.22 -10.89 -8.24
N ILE A 73 -0.11 -10.81 -7.50
CA ILE A 73 0.41 -9.53 -7.02
C ILE A 73 1.06 -8.80 -8.20
N PRO A 74 0.58 -7.58 -8.56
CA PRO A 74 1.18 -6.83 -9.66
C PRO A 74 2.64 -6.45 -9.36
N SER A 75 3.50 -6.54 -10.38
CA SER A 75 4.90 -6.11 -10.26
C SER A 75 5.02 -4.62 -9.90
N SER A 76 4.06 -3.79 -10.32
CA SER A 76 3.94 -2.39 -9.95
C SER A 76 3.62 -2.21 -8.47
N PHE A 77 2.72 -3.01 -7.89
CA PHE A 77 2.44 -2.96 -6.45
C PHE A 77 3.69 -3.24 -5.61
N ARG A 78 4.47 -4.27 -5.98
CA ARG A 78 5.76 -4.56 -5.34
C ARG A 78 6.74 -3.40 -5.48
N PHE A 79 6.78 -2.74 -6.65
CA PHE A 79 7.66 -1.59 -6.88
C PHE A 79 7.28 -0.40 -5.98
N VAL A 80 5.99 -0.05 -5.94
CA VAL A 80 5.47 1.03 -5.08
C VAL A 80 5.70 0.70 -3.61
N THR A 81 5.58 -0.56 -3.22
CA THR A 81 5.90 -1.03 -1.87
C THR A 81 7.35 -0.76 -1.51
N GLU A 82 8.30 -1.10 -2.39
CA GLU A 82 9.72 -0.80 -2.18
C GLU A 82 9.97 0.71 -2.08
N GLN A 83 9.43 1.50 -3.00
CA GLN A 83 9.62 2.95 -2.98
C GLN A 83 9.02 3.57 -1.71
N THR A 84 7.86 3.09 -1.27
CA THR A 84 7.25 3.57 -0.02
C THR A 84 8.14 3.22 1.17
N LEU A 85 8.62 1.98 1.26
CA LEU A 85 9.51 1.56 2.33
C LEU A 85 10.77 2.42 2.39
N LYS A 86 11.40 2.72 1.24
CA LYS A 86 12.57 3.60 1.14
C LYS A 86 12.28 5.01 1.62
N GLU A 87 11.13 5.59 1.28
CA GLU A 87 10.76 6.93 1.73
C GLU A 87 10.46 6.99 3.25
N PHE A 88 9.82 5.96 3.80
CA PHE A 88 9.67 5.81 5.25
C PHE A 88 11.03 5.69 5.94
N PHE A 89 11.91 4.83 5.44
CA PHE A 89 13.26 4.62 5.97
C PHE A 89 14.06 5.92 5.99
N LYS A 90 14.15 6.63 4.86
CA LYS A 90 14.87 7.92 4.78
C LYS A 90 14.33 8.92 5.78
N SER A 91 13.01 9.05 5.87
CA SER A 91 12.37 10.01 6.78
C SER A 91 12.69 9.71 8.25
N ILE A 92 12.65 8.44 8.64
CA ILE A 92 12.95 8.00 10.01
C ILE A 92 14.45 8.11 10.30
N GLN A 93 15.30 7.74 9.34
CA GLN A 93 16.76 7.85 9.44
C GLN A 93 17.19 9.31 9.68
N ASP A 94 16.53 10.25 9.01
CA ASP A 94 16.74 11.69 9.15
C ASP A 94 16.09 12.28 10.43
N GLY A 95 15.37 11.48 11.21
CA GLY A 95 14.64 11.93 12.42
C GLY A 95 13.39 12.79 12.14
N LYS A 96 12.91 12.82 10.90
CA LYS A 96 11.73 13.62 10.49
C LYS A 96 10.43 13.05 11.05
N ASP A 97 10.41 11.80 11.49
CA ASP A 97 9.24 11.11 12.04
C ASP A 97 8.74 11.70 13.37
N SER A 98 9.54 12.57 14.00
CA SER A 98 9.14 13.39 15.16
C SER A 98 8.18 14.54 14.80
N GLU A 99 8.13 14.95 13.53
CA GLU A 99 7.26 16.03 13.07
C GLU A 99 5.83 15.54 12.85
N SER A 100 4.80 16.32 13.21
CA SER A 100 3.40 15.89 13.09
C SER A 100 2.93 15.57 11.65
N SER A 101 3.67 16.02 10.64
CA SER A 101 3.24 15.96 9.23
C SER A 101 4.21 15.24 8.30
N TRP A 102 5.20 14.52 8.83
CA TRP A 102 6.27 13.88 8.06
C TRP A 102 5.77 12.97 6.93
N LYS A 103 4.69 12.22 7.19
CA LYS A 103 4.09 11.31 6.20
C LYS A 103 3.48 12.04 4.99
N LYS A 104 3.18 13.34 5.09
CA LYS A 104 2.62 14.12 3.95
C LYS A 104 3.58 14.17 2.77
N ALA A 105 4.89 14.25 3.01
CA ALA A 105 5.89 14.24 1.94
C ALA A 105 5.89 12.88 1.23
N ILE A 106 5.82 11.79 2.00
CA ILE A 106 5.77 10.42 1.48
C ILE A 106 4.51 10.22 0.62
N TYR A 107 3.34 10.64 1.11
CA TYR A 107 2.09 10.51 0.35
C TYR A 107 2.14 11.20 -1.01
N LYS A 108 2.82 12.35 -1.10
CA LYS A 108 3.01 13.06 -2.38
C LYS A 108 3.91 12.31 -3.35
N VAL A 109 4.90 11.57 -2.86
CA VAL A 109 5.75 10.71 -3.69
C VAL A 109 4.93 9.54 -4.21
N ILE A 110 4.20 8.86 -3.32
CA ILE A 110 3.42 7.66 -3.69
C ILE A 110 2.29 7.99 -4.66
N ALA A 111 1.60 9.12 -4.47
CA ALA A 111 0.53 9.55 -5.38
C ALA A 111 0.99 9.79 -6.83
N ARG A 112 2.30 9.97 -7.07
CA ARG A 112 2.86 10.10 -8.44
C ARG A 112 3.06 8.74 -9.11
N LEU A 113 2.95 7.65 -8.36
CA LEU A 113 3.09 6.28 -8.83
C LEU A 113 1.72 5.60 -9.02
N ASP A 114 0.62 6.34 -8.85
CA ASP A 114 -0.73 5.81 -9.01
C ASP A 114 -0.95 5.35 -10.46
N GLU A 115 -1.35 4.09 -10.61
CA GLU A 115 -1.76 3.50 -11.88
C GLU A 115 -3.28 3.49 -12.02
N THR A 116 -3.76 3.47 -13.26
CA THR A 116 -5.20 3.28 -13.51
C THR A 116 -5.61 1.87 -13.11
N VAL A 117 -6.67 1.76 -12.30
CA VAL A 117 -7.24 0.46 -11.95
C VAL A 117 -7.70 -0.26 -13.24
N PRO A 118 -7.32 -1.53 -13.45
CA PRO A 118 -7.68 -2.27 -14.66
C PRO A 118 -9.18 -2.34 -14.93
N ASP A 119 -9.56 -2.26 -16.21
CA ASP A 119 -10.97 -2.20 -16.61
C ASP A 119 -11.76 -3.48 -16.32
N TYR A 120 -11.11 -4.63 -16.22
CA TYR A 120 -11.78 -5.90 -15.91
C TYR A 120 -12.45 -5.88 -14.53
N PHE A 121 -11.98 -5.04 -13.59
CA PHE A 121 -12.65 -4.83 -12.29
C PHE A 121 -14.02 -4.18 -12.42
N LYS A 122 -14.35 -3.57 -13.57
CA LYS A 122 -15.67 -3.03 -13.86
C LYS A 122 -16.62 -4.11 -14.40
N SER A 123 -16.13 -5.30 -14.75
CA SER A 123 -16.97 -6.36 -15.28
C SER A 123 -17.87 -6.92 -14.17
N PRO A 124 -19.20 -6.98 -14.37
CA PRO A 124 -20.12 -7.58 -13.39
C PRO A 124 -19.80 -9.05 -13.11
N THR A 125 -19.23 -9.76 -14.08
CA THR A 125 -18.87 -11.18 -13.98
C THR A 125 -17.48 -11.42 -13.39
N PHE A 126 -16.74 -10.36 -13.04
CA PHE A 126 -15.37 -10.51 -12.54
C PHE A 126 -15.31 -11.39 -11.28
N LEU A 127 -16.26 -11.23 -10.36
CA LEU A 127 -16.31 -12.03 -9.14
C LEU A 127 -16.56 -13.52 -9.43
N GLU A 128 -17.36 -13.84 -10.45
CA GLU A 128 -17.63 -15.22 -10.89
C GLU A 128 -16.38 -15.90 -11.48
N GLN A 129 -15.39 -15.11 -11.92
CA GLN A 129 -14.11 -15.61 -12.46
C GLN A 129 -13.07 -15.88 -11.38
N LEU A 130 -13.35 -15.53 -10.12
CA LEU A 130 -12.45 -15.71 -8.98
C LEU A 130 -12.82 -16.95 -8.12
N GLU A 131 -13.89 -17.67 -8.45
CA GLU A 131 -14.32 -18.92 -7.79
C GLU A 131 -13.67 -20.18 -8.38
#